data_AF-W7V2J1-F1
#
_entry.id   AF-W7V2J1-F1
#
_cell.length_a   1.000
_cell.length_b   1.000
_cell.length_c   1.000
_cell.angle_alpha   90.00
_cell.angle_beta   90.00
_cell.angle_gamma   90.00
#
_symmetry.space_group_name_H-M   'P 1'
#
loop_
_entity.id
_entity.type
_entity.pdbx_description
1 polymer ?
#
loop_
_entity_poly.entity_id
_entity_poly.type
_entity_poly.pdbx_seq_one_letter_code
_entity_poly.pdbx_strand_id
1 'polypeptide(L)'
;MGINIGYLTANRTSAGDEVYTPFYAVEPLTEFLPKDKRIWCPFDENWSAFYQYLSEQGYEVIRSSLREGQDFFSFEPDKWDILVSNPPFSKKNEILKRAFSFEKPFALLLPVNSIQGKARYKIFKNQIQMLCFDGRVDYHTRQNMKCTTKGNHFGSAYFCRDLLPTKLELRQLVKYDRPLVTTPIGGDE
;
A
#
# COMPACT_ATOMS: atom_id res chain seq x y z
N MET A 1 -25.36 -14.29 -24.02
CA MET A 1 -24.21 -14.39 -23.09
C MET A 1 -24.66 -13.80 -21.77
N GLY A 2 -25.02 -14.66 -20.81
CA GLY A 2 -25.53 -14.21 -19.51
C GLY A 2 -24.43 -13.48 -18.75
N ILE A 3 -24.64 -12.20 -18.49
CA ILE A 3 -23.82 -11.41 -17.57
C ILE A 3 -23.84 -12.17 -16.24
N ASN A 4 -22.69 -12.64 -15.79
CA ASN A 4 -22.58 -13.40 -14.55
C ASN A 4 -22.65 -12.42 -13.38
N ILE A 5 -23.88 -12.03 -13.03
CA ILE A 5 -24.21 -11.11 -11.92
C ILE A 5 -23.66 -11.64 -10.58
N GLY A 6 -23.36 -12.93 -10.47
CA GLY A 6 -22.67 -13.53 -9.31
C GLY A 6 -21.25 -13.02 -9.06
N TYR A 7 -20.55 -12.48 -10.07
CA TYR A 7 -19.24 -11.82 -9.86
C TYR A 7 -19.40 -10.44 -9.18
N LEU A 8 -20.54 -9.77 -9.38
CA LEU A 8 -20.87 -8.49 -8.76
C LEU A 8 -21.42 -8.63 -7.33
N THR A 9 -21.84 -9.84 -6.93
CA THR A 9 -22.42 -10.10 -5.60
C THR A 9 -21.59 -11.05 -4.74
N ALA A 10 -20.37 -11.41 -5.16
CA ALA A 10 -19.43 -12.12 -4.30
C ALA A 10 -18.87 -11.17 -3.23
N ASN A 11 -19.65 -10.96 -2.17
CA ASN A 11 -19.23 -10.39 -0.89
C ASN A 11 -17.95 -11.07 -0.40
N ARG A 12 -16.78 -10.53 -0.77
CA ARG A 12 -15.54 -10.64 -0.01
C ARG A 12 -15.39 -9.32 0.72
N THR A 13 -16.19 -9.16 1.76
CA THR A 13 -16.29 -8.02 2.69
C THR A 13 -15.43 -6.82 2.32
N SER A 14 -16.08 -5.70 1.99
CA SER A 14 -15.52 -4.35 1.86
C SER A 14 -14.57 -3.96 3.01
N ALA A 15 -14.68 -4.63 4.16
CA ALA A 15 -13.81 -4.48 5.33
C ALA A 15 -12.31 -4.75 5.07
N GLY A 16 -11.95 -5.56 4.06
CA GLY A 16 -10.54 -5.83 3.73
C GLY A 16 -9.89 -4.79 2.82
N ASP A 17 -10.69 -3.98 2.13
CA ASP A 17 -10.23 -2.96 1.19
C ASP A 17 -10.12 -1.56 1.83
N GLU A 18 -10.64 -1.38 3.05
CA GLU A 18 -10.66 -0.10 3.78
C GLU A 18 -9.74 -0.11 5.02
N VAL A 19 -8.56 -0.72 4.91
CA VAL A 19 -7.54 -0.71 5.98
C VAL A 19 -6.47 0.33 5.66
N TYR A 20 -6.25 1.26 6.57
CA TYR A 20 -5.31 2.37 6.35
C TYR A 20 -4.01 2.15 7.11
N THR A 21 -2.90 2.24 6.38
CA THR A 21 -1.56 1.93 6.86
C THR A 21 -1.14 2.93 7.94
N PRO A 22 -0.61 2.47 9.09
CA PRO A 22 -0.03 3.35 10.09
C PRO A 22 1.39 3.80 9.69
N PHE A 23 1.84 4.92 10.24
CA PHE A 23 3.17 5.48 9.99
C PHE A 23 4.32 4.50 10.24
N TYR A 24 4.25 3.74 11.34
CA TYR A 24 5.29 2.77 11.69
C TYR A 24 5.46 1.64 10.65
N ALA A 25 4.46 1.41 9.79
CA ALA A 25 4.55 0.41 8.72
C ALA A 25 5.09 0.99 7.41
N VAL A 26 5.12 2.33 7.27
CA VAL A 26 5.75 3.03 6.15
C VAL A 26 7.24 3.23 6.41
N GLU A 27 7.60 3.57 7.64
CA GLU A 27 8.96 3.91 8.07
C GLU A 27 10.06 2.91 7.68
N PRO A 28 9.91 1.58 7.86
CA PRO A 28 10.94 0.63 7.43
C PRO A 28 11.27 0.67 5.93
N LEU A 29 10.33 1.16 5.11
CA LEU A 29 10.55 1.25 3.66
C LEU A 29 11.56 2.34 3.29
N THR A 30 11.71 3.39 4.11
CA THR A 30 12.61 4.52 3.79
C THR A 30 14.09 4.15 3.83
N GLU A 31 14.45 3.03 4.45
CA GLU A 31 15.81 2.45 4.37
C GLU A 31 16.20 2.14 2.91
N PHE A 32 15.23 1.80 2.06
CA PHE A 32 15.46 1.34 0.69
C PHE A 32 15.05 2.36 -0.36
N LEU A 33 14.34 3.41 0.01
CA LEU A 33 13.85 4.42 -0.93
C LEU A 33 14.92 5.48 -1.22
N PRO A 34 15.37 5.62 -2.47
CA PRO A 34 16.32 6.64 -2.87
C PRO A 34 15.71 8.05 -2.85
N LYS A 35 16.48 9.04 -2.40
CA LYS A 35 16.02 10.43 -2.22
C LYS A 35 15.90 11.23 -3.51
N ASP A 36 16.59 10.81 -4.57
CA ASP A 36 16.59 11.47 -5.89
C ASP A 36 15.46 10.98 -6.81
N LYS A 37 14.55 10.13 -6.32
CA LYS A 37 13.47 9.53 -7.09
C LYS A 37 12.11 10.08 -6.71
N ARG A 38 11.22 10.12 -7.70
CA ARG A 38 9.82 10.51 -7.55
C ARG A 38 8.97 9.31 -7.22
N ILE A 39 8.32 9.38 -6.07
CA ILE A 39 7.47 8.32 -5.56
C ILE A 39 6.02 8.59 -5.98
N TRP A 40 5.39 7.61 -6.63
CA TRP A 40 3.97 7.62 -6.91
C TRP A 40 3.20 6.75 -5.90
N CYS A 41 2.23 7.35 -5.22
CA CYS A 41 1.34 6.74 -4.25
C CYS A 41 -0.10 6.65 -4.81
N PRO A 42 -0.44 5.60 -5.58
CA PRO A 42 -1.65 5.56 -6.42
C PRO A 42 -3.00 5.34 -5.73
N PHE A 43 -3.01 5.07 -4.43
CA PHE A 43 -4.21 4.75 -3.66
C PHE A 43 -4.36 5.67 -2.43
N ASP A 44 -3.65 6.79 -2.44
CA ASP A 44 -3.36 7.57 -1.25
C ASP A 44 -4.05 8.94 -1.30
N GLU A 45 -4.68 9.30 -0.19
CA GLU A 45 -5.24 10.62 0.05
C GLU A 45 -4.21 11.49 0.79
N ASN A 46 -4.45 12.81 0.89
CA ASN A 46 -3.58 13.72 1.65
C ASN A 46 -3.33 13.28 3.10
N TRP A 47 -4.28 12.57 3.71
CA TRP A 47 -4.19 12.09 5.08
C TRP A 47 -3.51 10.72 5.20
N SER A 48 -3.12 10.06 4.11
CA SER A 48 -2.51 8.73 4.22
C SER A 48 -1.11 8.82 4.85
N ALA A 49 -0.72 7.78 5.58
CA ALA A 49 0.62 7.71 6.16
C ALA A 49 1.71 7.69 5.08
N PHE A 50 1.48 7.08 3.92
CA PHE A 50 2.48 7.10 2.84
C PHE A 50 2.75 8.52 2.36
N TYR A 51 1.70 9.27 2.03
CA TYR A 51 1.88 10.64 1.56
C TYR A 51 2.51 11.52 2.64
N GLN A 52 1.93 11.56 3.84
CA GLN A 52 2.42 12.40 4.93
C GLN A 52 3.86 12.06 5.32
N TYR A 53 4.15 10.79 5.61
CA TYR A 53 5.47 10.38 6.10
C TYR A 53 6.55 10.57 5.04
N LEU A 54 6.31 10.15 3.80
CA LEU A 54 7.33 10.29 2.76
C LEU A 54 7.59 11.77 2.43
N SER A 55 6.56 12.62 2.41
CA SER A 55 6.74 14.06 2.26
C SER A 55 7.52 14.67 3.44
N GLU A 56 7.22 14.29 4.68
CA GLU A 56 7.96 14.73 5.88
C GLU A 56 9.44 14.31 5.84
N GLN A 57 9.73 13.14 5.28
CA GLN A 57 11.10 12.67 5.07
C GLN A 57 11.80 13.35 3.88
N GLY A 58 11.15 14.29 3.19
CA GLY A 58 11.75 15.06 2.10
C GLY A 58 11.82 14.33 0.75
N TYR A 59 10.98 13.30 0.52
CA TYR A 59 10.84 12.69 -0.80
C TYR A 59 9.95 13.55 -1.73
N GLU A 60 10.20 13.49 -3.03
CA GLU A 60 9.24 14.00 -4.03
C GLU A 60 8.11 12.98 -4.19
N VAL A 61 6.90 13.30 -3.72
CA VAL A 61 5.77 12.38 -3.68
C VAL A 61 4.61 12.92 -4.51
N ILE A 62 4.12 12.11 -5.44
CA ILE A 62 2.89 12.33 -6.19
C ILE A 62 1.89 11.30 -5.68
N ARG A 63 0.74 11.74 -5.20
CA ARG A 63 -0.37 10.85 -4.85
C ARG A 63 -1.46 10.90 -5.91
N SER A 64 -2.26 9.85 -5.97
CA SER A 64 -3.53 9.86 -6.70
C SER A 64 -4.58 9.08 -5.95
N SER A 65 -5.85 9.50 -6.07
CA SER A 65 -6.96 8.82 -5.40
C SER A 65 -8.21 8.76 -6.28
N LEU A 66 -9.07 7.80 -5.96
CA LEU A 66 -10.37 7.67 -6.63
C LEU A 66 -11.26 8.90 -6.42
N ARG A 67 -11.09 9.60 -5.29
CA ARG A 67 -11.84 10.84 -4.99
C ARG A 67 -11.53 11.95 -5.99
N GLU A 68 -10.31 11.99 -6.50
CA GLU A 68 -9.85 12.97 -7.48
C GLU A 68 -10.05 12.47 -8.93
N GLY A 69 -10.79 11.36 -9.13
CA GLY A 69 -11.03 10.77 -10.44
C GLY A 69 -9.79 10.09 -11.05
N GLN A 70 -8.73 9.90 -10.28
CA GLN A 70 -7.47 9.34 -10.72
C GLN A 70 -7.39 7.84 -10.38
N ASP A 71 -8.18 7.04 -11.08
CA ASP A 71 -8.20 5.58 -10.90
C ASP A 71 -6.87 4.96 -11.35
N PHE A 72 -6.20 4.21 -10.46
CA PHE A 72 -4.97 3.47 -10.77
C PHE A 72 -5.07 2.58 -12.01
N PHE A 73 -6.24 2.18 -12.48
CA PHE A 73 -6.39 1.37 -13.70
C PHE A 73 -6.47 2.18 -15.00
N SER A 74 -6.62 3.50 -14.94
CA SER A 74 -6.68 4.38 -16.12
C SER A 74 -5.77 5.61 -16.03
N PHE A 75 -5.39 6.04 -14.83
CA PHE A 75 -4.53 7.19 -14.59
C PHE A 75 -3.08 6.77 -14.37
N GLU A 76 -2.15 7.55 -14.90
CA GLU A 76 -0.72 7.46 -14.62
C GLU A 76 -0.16 8.89 -14.65
N PRO A 77 0.66 9.30 -13.66
CA PRO A 77 1.28 10.62 -13.68
C PRO A 77 2.37 10.72 -14.76
N ASP A 78 2.57 11.92 -15.31
CA ASP A 78 3.52 12.15 -16.40
C ASP A 78 4.97 11.75 -16.06
N LYS A 79 5.38 11.96 -14.79
CA LYS A 79 6.75 11.72 -14.34
C LYS A 79 6.75 11.08 -12.95
N TRP A 80 7.27 9.86 -12.89
CA TRP A 80 7.44 9.09 -11.66
C TRP A 80 8.49 8.00 -11.86
N ASP A 81 9.15 7.59 -10.78
CA ASP A 81 10.25 6.62 -10.83
C ASP A 81 9.92 5.33 -10.05
N ILE A 82 9.25 5.45 -8.91
CA ILE A 82 8.97 4.32 -8.01
C ILE A 82 7.50 4.36 -7.59
N LEU A 83 6.83 3.21 -7.57
CA LEU A 83 5.46 3.09 -7.06
C LEU A 83 5.47 2.55 -5.63
N VAL A 84 4.85 3.26 -4.68
CA VAL A 84 4.78 2.86 -3.26
C VAL A 84 3.37 3.08 -2.72
N SER A 85 2.70 2.03 -2.23
CA SER A 85 1.40 2.19 -1.56
C SER A 85 0.89 0.92 -0.85
N ASN A 86 -0.25 1.03 -0.17
CA ASN A 86 -1.09 -0.08 0.29
C ASN A 86 -2.34 -0.19 -0.61
N PRO A 87 -2.34 -1.08 -1.62
CA PRO A 87 -3.44 -1.22 -2.57
C PRO A 87 -4.68 -1.89 -1.95
N PRO A 88 -5.87 -1.72 -2.56
CA PRO A 88 -7.03 -2.53 -2.21
C PRO A 88 -6.77 -4.01 -2.51
N PHE A 89 -6.97 -4.87 -1.51
CA PHE A 89 -6.58 -6.27 -1.57
C PHE A 89 -7.46 -7.10 -2.50
N SER A 90 -8.72 -6.72 -2.72
CA SER A 90 -9.63 -7.39 -3.64
C SER A 90 -9.13 -7.40 -5.09
N LYS A 91 -8.36 -6.37 -5.50
CA LYS A 91 -7.83 -6.19 -6.86
C LYS A 91 -6.33 -6.47 -6.99
N LYS A 92 -5.74 -7.20 -6.04
CA LYS A 92 -4.28 -7.40 -5.96
C LYS A 92 -3.65 -8.00 -7.22
N ASN A 93 -4.34 -8.88 -7.96
CA ASN A 93 -3.76 -9.51 -9.15
C ASN A 93 -3.64 -8.49 -10.28
N GLU A 94 -4.69 -7.71 -10.50
CA GLU A 94 -4.78 -6.66 -11.52
C GLU A 94 -3.78 -5.55 -11.21
N ILE A 95 -3.67 -5.17 -9.94
CA ILE A 95 -2.71 -4.16 -9.47
C ILE A 95 -1.28 -4.62 -9.68
N LEU A 96 -0.92 -5.83 -9.22
CA LEU A 96 0.41 -6.38 -9.42
C LEU A 96 0.74 -6.54 -10.90
N LYS A 97 -0.21 -7.00 -11.72
CA LYS A 97 -0.01 -7.13 -13.17
C LYS A 97 0.33 -5.79 -13.80
N ARG A 98 -0.38 -4.71 -13.42
CA ARG A 98 -0.12 -3.36 -13.91
C ARG A 98 1.19 -2.78 -13.35
N ALA A 99 1.46 -2.97 -12.07
CA ALA A 99 2.73 -2.55 -11.47
C ALA A 99 3.94 -3.17 -12.19
N PHE A 100 3.86 -4.47 -12.52
CA PHE A 100 4.90 -5.15 -13.29
C PHE A 100 5.03 -4.65 -14.73
N SER A 101 3.94 -4.23 -15.38
CA SER A 101 4.00 -3.76 -16.77
C SER A 101 4.68 -2.41 -16.93
N PHE A 102 4.86 -1.64 -15.85
CA PHE A 102 5.60 -0.39 -15.90
C PHE A 102 7.11 -0.58 -16.00
N GLU A 103 7.61 -1.78 -15.68
CA GLU A 103 9.05 -2.07 -15.67
C GLU A 103 9.87 -1.10 -14.79
N LYS A 104 9.23 -0.56 -13.74
CA LYS A 104 9.81 0.33 -12.74
C LYS A 104 9.81 -0.31 -11.36
N PRO A 105 10.68 0.15 -10.45
CA PRO A 105 10.65 -0.30 -9.07
C PRO A 105 9.31 -0.03 -8.40
N PHE A 106 8.90 -0.93 -7.51
CA PHE A 106 7.72 -0.71 -6.67
C PHE A 106 7.86 -1.38 -5.31
N ALA A 107 7.04 -0.93 -4.35
CA ALA A 107 6.78 -1.57 -3.08
C ALA A 107 5.28 -1.49 -2.75
N LEU A 108 4.60 -2.64 -2.74
CA LEU A 108 3.17 -2.74 -2.47
C LEU A 108 2.92 -3.54 -1.20
N LEU A 109 2.32 -2.93 -0.18
CA LEU A 109 1.98 -3.60 1.07
C LEU A 109 0.78 -4.53 0.85
N LEU A 110 0.97 -5.84 0.99
CA LEU A 110 -0.08 -6.82 0.75
C LEU A 110 -0.09 -7.88 1.85
N PRO A 111 -1.20 -8.61 2.03
CA PRO A 111 -1.22 -9.79 2.88
C PRO A 111 -0.13 -10.79 2.44
N VAL A 112 0.64 -11.33 3.38
CA VAL A 112 1.80 -12.23 3.10
C VAL A 112 1.38 -13.42 2.23
N ASN A 113 0.18 -13.96 2.44
CA ASN A 113 -0.36 -15.06 1.65
C ASN A 113 -0.57 -14.73 0.16
N SER A 114 -0.45 -13.46 -0.24
CA SER A 114 -0.48 -13.02 -1.63
C SER A 114 0.72 -13.55 -2.45
N ILE A 115 1.76 -14.08 -1.80
CA ILE A 115 2.88 -14.74 -2.49
C ILE A 115 2.43 -16.01 -3.22
N GLN A 116 1.42 -16.70 -2.70
CA GLN A 116 0.89 -17.93 -3.30
C GLN A 116 -0.23 -17.61 -4.29
N GLY A 117 -0.16 -18.18 -5.50
CA GLY A 117 -1.28 -18.21 -6.45
C GLY A 117 -0.86 -18.36 -7.91
N LYS A 118 -1.66 -19.10 -8.69
CA LYS A 118 -1.37 -19.38 -10.12
C LYS A 118 -1.20 -18.12 -10.97
N ALA A 119 -2.00 -17.09 -10.73
CA ALA A 119 -1.86 -15.80 -11.41
C ALA A 119 -0.58 -15.08 -10.99
N ARG A 120 -0.31 -15.01 -9.68
CA ARG A 120 0.89 -14.39 -9.10
C ARG A 120 2.17 -15.06 -9.56
N TYR A 121 2.19 -16.38 -9.69
CA TYR A 121 3.33 -17.11 -10.27
C TYR A 121 3.71 -16.58 -11.67
N LYS A 122 2.70 -16.37 -12.53
CA LYS A 122 2.90 -15.83 -13.89
C LYS A 122 3.29 -14.36 -13.90
N ILE A 123 2.82 -13.58 -12.93
CA ILE A 123 3.15 -12.15 -12.79
C ILE A 123 4.59 -12.00 -12.27
N PHE A 124 4.91 -12.66 -11.16
CA PHE A 124 6.18 -12.51 -10.47
C PHE A 124 7.35 -13.06 -11.27
N LYS A 125 7.19 -14.18 -11.98
CA LYS A 125 8.27 -14.83 -12.77
C LYS A 125 9.60 -14.94 -12.00
N ASN A 126 9.52 -15.24 -10.70
CA ASN A 126 10.66 -15.29 -9.77
C ASN A 126 11.44 -13.96 -9.58
N GLN A 127 10.88 -12.82 -10.00
CA GLN A 127 11.51 -11.50 -9.91
C GLN A 127 11.16 -10.74 -8.62
N ILE A 128 10.05 -11.10 -7.96
CA ILE A 128 9.59 -10.41 -6.74
C ILE A 128 10.62 -10.48 -5.61
N GLN A 129 10.69 -9.40 -4.83
CA GLN A 129 11.41 -9.27 -3.57
C GLN A 129 10.40 -9.03 -2.44
N MET A 130 10.75 -9.36 -1.21
CA MET A 130 9.86 -9.16 -0.06
C MET A 130 10.57 -8.43 1.08
N LEU A 131 9.92 -7.39 1.61
CA LEU A 131 10.26 -6.82 2.90
C LEU A 131 9.19 -7.27 3.90
N CYS A 132 9.62 -8.14 4.81
CA CYS A 132 8.80 -8.80 5.83
C CYS A 132 9.11 -8.24 7.22
N PHE A 133 8.15 -8.39 8.12
CA PHE A 133 8.23 -7.88 9.49
C PHE A 133 8.22 -9.00 10.52
N ASP A 134 8.85 -8.77 11.67
CA ASP A 134 8.81 -9.67 12.84
C ASP A 134 7.41 -9.73 13.50
N GLY A 135 6.55 -8.74 13.24
CA GLY A 135 5.19 -8.65 13.73
C GLY A 135 4.16 -8.33 12.64
N ARG A 136 2.87 -8.48 12.97
CA ARG A 136 1.78 -8.08 12.08
C ARG A 136 1.59 -6.57 12.10
N VAL A 137 1.35 -5.99 10.93
CA VAL A 137 0.86 -4.61 10.80
C VAL A 137 -0.58 -4.55 11.30
N ASP A 138 -0.83 -3.68 12.29
CA ASP A 138 -2.18 -3.25 12.64
C ASP A 138 -2.59 -2.10 11.72
N TYR A 139 -3.89 -1.85 11.58
CA TYR A 139 -4.39 -0.87 10.62
C TYR A 139 -5.38 0.09 11.28
N HIS A 140 -5.41 1.33 10.78
CA HIS A 140 -6.53 2.23 11.02
C HIS A 140 -7.72 1.82 10.17
N THR A 141 -8.91 2.27 10.57
CA THR A 141 -10.15 2.05 9.82
C THR A 141 -10.87 3.37 9.60
N ARG A 142 -11.90 3.38 8.76
CA ARG A 142 -12.68 4.61 8.50
C ARG A 142 -13.29 5.17 9.78
N GLN A 143 -13.63 4.30 10.71
CA GLN A 143 -14.21 4.64 12.01
C GLN A 143 -13.15 5.03 13.05
N ASN A 144 -11.87 4.67 12.84
CA ASN A 144 -10.79 4.96 13.78
C ASN A 144 -9.48 5.34 13.06
N MET A 145 -9.35 6.63 12.79
CA MET A 145 -8.14 7.25 12.21
C MET A 145 -7.13 7.70 13.28
N LYS A 146 -7.48 7.59 14.58
CA LYS A 146 -6.64 8.07 15.68
C LYS A 146 -5.67 7.00 16.17
N CYS A 147 -6.17 5.77 16.34
CA CYS A 147 -5.38 4.63 16.80
C CYS A 147 -5.57 3.45 15.85
N THR A 148 -4.59 2.56 15.79
CA THR A 148 -4.73 1.32 15.03
C THR A 148 -5.64 0.33 15.75
N THR A 149 -6.34 -0.52 14.99
CA THR A 149 -7.12 -1.63 15.53
C THR A 149 -6.25 -2.87 15.61
N LYS A 150 -6.05 -3.37 16.84
CA LYS A 150 -5.27 -4.59 17.09
C LYS A 150 -6.05 -5.85 16.68
N GLY A 151 -5.31 -6.94 16.50
CA GLY A 151 -5.91 -8.27 16.32
C GLY A 151 -6.14 -8.64 14.86
N ASN A 152 -5.45 -7.98 13.92
CA ASN A 152 -5.55 -8.33 12.51
C ASN A 152 -5.18 -9.81 12.28
N HIS A 153 -6.03 -10.54 11.56
CA HIS A 153 -5.90 -11.98 11.35
C HIS A 153 -4.90 -12.35 10.25
N PHE A 154 -4.43 -11.37 9.47
CA PHE A 154 -3.42 -11.58 8.44
C PHE A 154 -2.11 -10.82 8.76
N GLY A 155 -0.99 -11.39 8.35
CA GLY A 155 0.28 -10.68 8.28
C GLY A 155 0.41 -9.94 6.95
N SER A 156 1.15 -8.84 6.94
CA SER A 156 1.42 -8.04 5.75
C SER A 156 2.92 -7.95 5.50
N ALA A 157 3.30 -7.85 4.22
CA ALA A 157 4.67 -7.63 3.78
C ALA A 157 4.63 -6.75 2.53
N TYR A 158 5.72 -6.01 2.30
CA TYR A 158 5.89 -5.33 1.02
C TYR A 158 6.34 -6.33 -0.04
N PHE A 159 5.60 -6.35 -1.14
CA PHE A 159 5.97 -7.02 -2.37
C PHE A 159 6.69 -5.99 -3.23
N CYS A 160 7.96 -6.23 -3.51
CA CYS A 160 8.84 -5.27 -4.16
C CYS A 160 9.40 -5.80 -5.48
N ARG A 161 9.81 -4.88 -6.34
CA ARG A 161 10.62 -5.14 -7.53
C ARG A 161 11.72 -4.07 -7.60
N ASP A 162 12.93 -4.51 -7.93
CA ASP A 162 14.09 -3.66 -8.23
C ASP A 162 14.33 -2.56 -7.18
N LEU A 163 14.08 -2.86 -5.91
CA LEU A 163 14.17 -1.91 -4.79
C LEU A 163 15.02 -2.43 -3.63
N LEU A 164 14.83 -3.71 -3.25
CA LEU A 164 15.51 -4.29 -2.10
C LEU A 164 16.91 -4.80 -2.50
N PRO A 165 17.88 -4.87 -1.58
CA PRO A 165 19.21 -5.41 -1.89
C PRO A 165 19.20 -6.92 -2.12
N THR A 166 18.24 -7.67 -1.54
CA THR A 166 18.09 -9.11 -1.72
C THR A 166 16.65 -9.50 -2.09
N LYS A 167 16.39 -10.81 -2.20
CA LYS A 167 15.03 -11.34 -2.42
C LYS A 167 14.15 -11.26 -1.16
N LEU A 168 14.74 -11.21 0.03
CA LEU A 168 14.03 -11.21 1.30
C LEU A 168 14.78 -10.37 2.32
N GLU A 169 14.15 -9.28 2.75
CA GLU A 169 14.59 -8.48 3.88
C GLU A 169 13.63 -8.69 5.06
N LEU A 170 14.19 -8.80 6.26
CA LEU A 170 13.44 -8.86 7.52
C LEU A 170 13.77 -7.63 8.36
N ARG A 171 12.76 -6.93 8.87
CA ARG A 171 12.92 -5.79 9.77
C ARG A 171 11.99 -5.91 10.97
N GLN A 172 12.45 -5.35 12.10
CA GLN A 172 11.61 -5.21 13.28
C GLN A 172 10.55 -4.12 13.06
N LEU A 173 9.33 -4.37 13.49
CA LEU A 173 8.22 -3.43 13.43
C LEU A 173 8.04 -2.75 14.80
N VAL A 174 8.65 -1.58 14.96
CA VAL A 174 8.51 -0.76 16.18
C VAL A 174 7.18 -0.01 16.13
N LYS A 175 6.15 -0.54 16.78
CA LYS A 175 4.81 0.04 16.77
C LYS A 175 4.72 1.28 17.65
N TYR A 176 4.11 2.33 17.13
CA TYR A 176 3.70 3.53 17.86
C TYR A 176 2.35 4.03 17.36
N ASP A 177 1.63 4.76 18.21
CA ASP A 177 0.38 5.39 17.80
C ASP A 177 0.65 6.79 17.23
N ARG A 178 0.22 7.01 15.98
CA ARG A 178 0.22 8.31 15.33
C ARG A 178 -1.07 8.46 14.51
N PRO A 179 -1.95 9.43 14.81
CA PRO A 179 -3.19 9.63 14.06
C PRO A 179 -2.94 9.97 12.60
N LEU A 180 -3.78 9.45 11.70
CA LEU A 180 -3.77 9.79 10.26
C LEU A 180 -4.37 11.18 9.98
N VAL A 181 -5.29 11.62 10.84
CA VAL A 181 -5.88 12.95 10.79
C VAL A 181 -5.71 13.62 12.14
N THR A 182 -5.22 14.85 12.15
CA THR A 182 -5.29 15.73 13.31
C THR A 182 -6.71 16.32 13.35
N THR A 183 -7.46 16.06 14.42
CA THR A 183 -8.67 16.85 14.66
C THR A 183 -8.23 18.29 14.91
N PRO A 184 -8.85 19.33 14.33
CA PRO A 184 -8.52 20.69 14.70
C PRO A 184 -8.74 20.84 16.22
N ILE A 185 -7.69 21.30 16.91
CA ILE A 185 -7.77 21.71 18.30
C ILE A 185 -8.49 23.07 18.27
N GLY A 186 -9.70 23.13 18.84
CA GLY A 186 -10.41 24.39 19.06
C GLY A 186 -11.47 24.70 18.00
N GLY A 187 -12.70 24.40 18.35
CA GLY A 187 -13.91 24.93 17.75
C GLY A 187 -14.97 24.85 18.83
N ASP A 188 -14.80 25.66 19.87
CA ASP A 188 -15.83 25.91 20.87
C ASP A 188 -17.07 26.47 20.15
N GLU A 189 -18.19 25.79 20.30
CA GLU A 189 -19.52 26.41 20.38
C GLU A 189 -20.07 26.17 21.78
#